data_AF-A0A524RT14-F1
#
_entry.id   AF-A0A524RT14-F1
#
_cell.length_a   1.000
_cell.length_b   1.000
_cell.length_c   1.000
_cell.angle_alpha   90.00
_cell.angle_beta   90.00
_cell.angle_gamma   90.00
#
_symmetry.space_group_name_H-M   'P 1'
#
loop_
_entity.id
_entity.type
_entity.pdbx_description
1 polymer ?
#
loop_
_entity_poly.entity_id
_entity_poly.type
_entity_poly.pdbx_seq_one_letter_code
_entity_poly.pdbx_strand_id
1 'polypeptide(L)'
;MGKDRRRGVPYVWIVNHLADGQGQTTPRSFLAALRHAAEDSLERYCDHPLALHYDSLKRGVQAASQIRIDELAEDHAWMRDVMRPLAGIMVPCSKDDVLARWRNEWGALQSDGSSQPSEVSRLVESLPESLARDDWPGVLKYLEQLGLITWLRDGRLNMPDLFRVGFRLGRRGGIKPALRHSRSA
;
A
#
# COMPACT_ATOMS: atom_id res chain seq x y z
N MET A 1 -12.53 3.71 11.16
CA MET A 1 -12.88 4.57 12.30
C MET A 1 -14.07 5.41 11.91
N GLY A 2 -15.07 5.55 12.78
CA GLY A 2 -16.08 6.59 12.55
C GLY A 2 -15.56 7.99 12.86
N LYS A 3 -16.46 8.96 12.74
CA LYS A 3 -16.18 10.38 12.98
C LYS A 3 -16.04 10.71 14.48
N ASP A 4 -16.48 9.82 15.37
CA ASP A 4 -16.46 10.02 16.81
C ASP A 4 -16.05 8.76 17.59
N ARG A 5 -15.89 8.94 18.91
CA ARG A 5 -15.52 7.89 19.87
C ARG A 5 -16.50 6.71 19.94
N ARG A 6 -17.67 6.79 19.32
CA ARG A 6 -18.75 5.79 19.41
C ARG A 6 -18.71 4.77 18.27
N ARG A 7 -17.79 4.93 17.30
CA ARG A 7 -17.78 4.13 16.07
C ARG A 7 -16.43 3.49 15.78
N GLY A 8 -16.42 2.16 15.84
CA GLY A 8 -15.28 1.29 15.53
C GLY A 8 -14.49 0.89 16.77
N VAL A 9 -13.84 -0.27 16.71
CA VAL A 9 -12.93 -0.76 17.76
C VAL A 9 -11.52 -0.29 17.38
N PRO A 10 -10.91 0.70 18.05
CA PRO A 10 -9.67 1.33 17.59
C PRO A 10 -8.53 0.35 17.37
N TYR A 11 -8.34 -0.60 18.30
CA TYR A 11 -7.32 -1.64 18.19
C TYR A 11 -7.49 -2.47 16.91
N VAL A 12 -8.65 -3.08 16.72
CA VAL A 12 -8.97 -3.90 15.54
C VAL A 12 -8.87 -3.08 14.25
N TRP A 13 -9.29 -1.81 14.30
CA TRP A 13 -9.18 -0.92 13.14
C TRP A 13 -7.71 -0.69 12.74
N ILE A 14 -6.83 -0.39 13.69
CA ILE A 14 -5.39 -0.18 13.44
C ILE A 14 -4.78 -1.45 12.83
N VAL A 15 -5.00 -2.61 13.46
CA VAL A 15 -4.51 -3.89 12.98
C VAL A 15 -5.00 -4.15 11.56
N ASN A 16 -6.30 -4.00 11.29
CA ASN A 16 -6.84 -4.24 9.95
C ASN A 16 -6.29 -3.28 8.87
N HIS A 17 -5.91 -2.05 9.22
CA HIS A 17 -5.36 -1.09 8.24
C HIS A 17 -3.84 -1.21 8.07
N LEU A 18 -3.17 -1.90 8.99
CA LEU A 18 -1.76 -2.24 8.90
C LEU A 18 -1.52 -3.69 8.47
N ALA A 19 -2.58 -4.44 8.21
CA ALA A 19 -2.49 -5.80 7.70
C ALA A 19 -2.10 -5.81 6.22
N ASP A 20 -1.19 -6.70 5.86
CA ASP A 20 -0.86 -7.03 4.48
C ASP A 20 -1.91 -7.95 3.84
N GLY A 21 -1.62 -8.43 2.63
CA GLY A 21 -2.50 -9.31 1.86
C GLY A 21 -2.70 -10.70 2.49
N GLN A 22 -1.84 -11.08 3.44
CA GLN A 22 -1.98 -12.30 4.22
C GLN A 22 -2.72 -12.06 5.55
N GLY A 23 -3.18 -10.83 5.80
CA GLY A 23 -3.86 -10.46 7.03
C GLY A 23 -2.90 -10.25 8.21
N GLN A 24 -1.60 -10.11 7.95
CA GLN A 24 -0.59 -9.99 8.99
C GLN A 24 -0.21 -8.53 9.20
N THR A 25 -0.20 -8.09 10.46
CA THR A 25 0.38 -6.81 10.87
C THR A 25 1.72 -7.06 11.54
N THR A 26 2.78 -6.42 11.06
CA THR A 26 4.08 -6.55 11.72
C THR A 26 4.09 -5.80 13.07
N PRO A 27 4.76 -6.31 14.12
CA PRO A 27 4.90 -5.59 15.38
C PRO A 27 5.50 -4.19 15.21
N ARG A 28 6.45 -4.03 14.29
CA ARG A 28 7.10 -2.75 14.01
C ARG A 28 6.12 -1.72 13.46
N SER A 29 5.35 -2.06 12.44
CA SER A 29 4.35 -1.13 11.86
C SER A 29 3.30 -0.73 12.90
N PHE A 30 2.86 -1.69 13.73
CA PHE A 30 1.91 -1.39 14.81
C PHE A 30 2.47 -0.41 15.84
N LEU A 31 3.68 -0.66 16.35
CA LEU A 31 4.34 0.21 17.32
C LEU A 31 4.68 1.58 16.73
N ALA A 32 5.12 1.63 15.47
CA ALA A 32 5.37 2.89 14.76
C ALA A 32 4.09 3.73 14.65
N ALA A 33 2.96 3.10 14.35
CA ALA A 33 1.67 3.80 14.27
C ALA A 33 1.25 4.38 15.62
N LEU A 34 1.39 3.60 16.70
CA LEU A 34 1.05 4.06 18.05
C LEU A 34 1.97 5.17 18.55
N ARG A 35 3.28 5.04 18.31
CA ARG A 35 4.27 6.06 18.66
C ARG A 35 3.93 7.39 17.95
N HIS A 36 3.76 7.34 16.63
CA HIS A 36 3.46 8.54 15.86
C HIS A 36 2.11 9.16 16.26
N ALA A 37 1.11 8.32 16.55
CA ALA A 37 -0.17 8.79 17.05
C ALA A 37 -0.06 9.45 18.44
N ALA A 38 0.79 8.96 19.34
CA ALA A 38 1.03 9.55 20.64
C ALA A 38 1.74 10.91 20.54
N GLU A 39 2.82 10.97 19.75
CA GLU A 39 3.57 12.20 19.47
C GLU A 39 2.64 13.28 18.86
N ASP A 40 1.86 12.92 17.83
CA ASP A 40 0.91 13.83 17.18
C ASP A 40 -0.28 14.23 18.08
N SER A 41 -0.70 13.35 19.00
CA SER A 41 -1.75 13.68 19.98
C SER A 41 -1.27 14.72 20.98
N LEU A 42 -0.05 14.54 21.50
CA LEU A 42 0.56 15.48 22.43
C LEU A 42 0.75 16.87 21.80
N GLU A 43 1.19 16.91 20.54
CA GLU A 43 1.44 18.17 19.83
C GLU A 43 0.15 18.92 19.45
N ARG A 44 -0.85 18.21 18.92
CA ARG A 44 -2.03 18.85 18.31
C ARG A 44 -3.29 18.84 19.17
N TYR A 45 -3.33 17.98 20.19
CA TYR A 45 -4.50 17.76 21.03
C TYR A 45 -4.08 17.62 22.50
N CYS A 46 -3.24 18.54 22.98
CA CYS A 46 -2.71 18.52 24.35
C CYS A 46 -3.81 18.51 25.43
N ASP A 47 -4.97 19.10 25.14
CA ASP A 47 -6.13 19.15 26.04
C ASP A 47 -7.07 17.94 25.89
N HIS A 48 -6.74 16.94 25.06
CA HIS A 48 -7.56 15.76 24.89
C HIS A 48 -7.47 14.85 26.14
N PRO A 49 -8.60 14.38 26.69
CA PRO A 49 -8.59 13.60 27.94
C PRO A 49 -7.92 12.22 27.85
N LEU A 50 -7.57 11.75 26.64
CA LEU A 50 -6.92 10.47 26.42
C LEU A 50 -5.57 10.68 25.75
N ALA A 51 -4.62 9.78 26.03
CA ALA A 51 -3.28 9.83 25.45
C ALA A 51 -3.25 9.72 23.91
N LEU A 52 -4.29 9.15 23.30
CA LEU A 52 -4.38 8.94 21.85
C LEU A 52 -5.66 9.56 21.29
N HIS A 53 -5.51 10.64 20.54
CA HIS A 53 -6.61 11.25 19.79
C HIS A 53 -6.96 10.41 18.55
N TYR A 54 -8.25 10.28 18.24
CA TYR A 54 -8.72 9.42 17.14
C TYR A 54 -8.20 9.84 15.76
N ASP A 55 -8.03 11.14 15.51
CA ASP A 55 -7.42 11.60 14.25
C ASP A 55 -5.91 11.38 14.20
N SER A 56 -5.25 11.39 15.36
CA SER A 56 -3.82 11.08 15.46
C SER A 56 -3.56 9.61 15.23
N LEU A 57 -4.46 8.72 15.67
CA LEU A 57 -4.43 7.29 15.31
C LEU A 57 -4.52 7.06 13.80
N LYS A 58 -5.36 7.82 13.08
CA LYS A 58 -5.43 7.75 11.61
C LYS A 58 -4.12 8.18 10.95
N ARG A 59 -3.53 9.29 11.43
CA ARG A 59 -2.22 9.77 10.95
C ARG A 59 -1.10 8.79 11.28
N GLY A 60 -1.12 8.18 12.47
CA GLY A 60 -0.18 7.15 12.87
C GLY A 60 -0.20 5.95 11.93
N VAL A 61 -1.38 5.44 11.58
CA VAL A 61 -1.52 4.36 10.59
C VAL A 61 -0.98 4.77 9.21
N GLN A 62 -1.25 6.01 8.76
CA GLN A 62 -0.71 6.51 7.50
C GLN A 62 0.82 6.62 7.52
N ALA A 63 1.41 7.11 8.61
CA ALA A 63 2.86 7.21 8.78
C ALA A 63 3.51 5.82 8.81
N ALA A 64 2.94 4.88 9.57
CA ALA A 64 3.44 3.51 9.64
C ALA A 64 3.32 2.75 8.31
N SER A 65 2.29 3.04 7.52
CA SER A 65 2.16 2.54 6.15
C SER A 65 3.34 3.00 5.27
N GLN A 66 3.70 4.29 5.34
CA GLN A 66 4.86 4.81 4.61
C GLN A 66 6.17 4.15 5.07
N ILE A 67 6.39 4.05 6.38
CA ILE A 67 7.57 3.37 6.95
C ILE A 67 7.66 1.94 6.43
N ARG A 68 6.54 1.19 6.40
CA ARG A 68 6.55 -0.19 5.94
C ARG A 68 6.87 -0.33 4.46
N ILE A 69 6.41 0.60 3.63
CA ILE A 69 6.78 0.66 2.22
C ILE A 69 8.27 0.95 2.07
N ASP A 70 8.80 1.85 2.89
CA ASP A 70 10.20 2.22 2.85
C ASP A 70 11.10 1.05 3.24
N GLU A 71 10.78 0.33 4.33
CA GLU A 71 11.45 -0.91 4.74
C GLU A 71 11.44 -1.97 3.63
N LEU A 72 10.28 -2.21 3.01
CA LEU A 72 10.18 -3.19 1.94
C LEU A 72 11.00 -2.78 0.70
N ALA A 73 11.13 -1.48 0.44
CA ALA A 73 11.93 -0.97 -0.67
C ALA A 73 13.45 -1.09 -0.40
N GLU A 74 13.89 -1.25 0.85
CA GLU A 74 15.29 -1.55 1.17
C GLU A 74 15.68 -2.96 0.69
N ASP A 75 14.82 -3.95 0.93
CA ASP A 75 15.03 -5.33 0.51
C ASP A 75 14.62 -5.58 -0.95
N HIS A 76 13.69 -4.78 -1.47
CA HIS A 76 13.12 -4.90 -2.81
C HIS A 76 13.13 -3.54 -3.54
N ALA A 77 14.32 -3.09 -3.93
CA ALA A 77 14.53 -1.78 -4.58
C ALA A 77 13.58 -1.52 -5.78
N TRP A 78 13.26 -2.57 -6.54
CA TRP A 78 12.36 -2.53 -7.69
C TRP A 78 10.90 -2.22 -7.35
N MET A 79 10.48 -2.37 -6.09
CA MET A 79 9.08 -2.26 -5.68
C MET A 79 8.48 -0.90 -6.05
N ARG A 80 9.24 0.18 -5.83
CA ARG A 80 8.75 1.53 -6.12
C ARG A 80 8.54 1.74 -7.61
N ASP A 81 9.44 1.22 -8.44
CA ASP A 81 9.31 1.32 -9.88
C ASP A 81 8.11 0.54 -10.39
N VAL A 82 7.95 -0.72 -9.97
CA VAL A 82 6.79 -1.55 -10.37
C VAL A 82 5.45 -0.95 -9.95
N MET A 83 5.39 -0.34 -8.76
CA MET A 83 4.16 0.25 -8.25
C MET A 83 3.86 1.64 -8.82
N ARG A 84 4.88 2.40 -9.27
CA ARG A 84 4.71 3.78 -9.76
C ARG A 84 3.68 3.91 -10.88
N PRO A 85 3.67 3.08 -11.95
CA PRO A 85 2.65 3.17 -13.02
C PRO A 85 1.22 2.86 -12.57
N LEU A 86 1.06 2.21 -11.41
CA LEU A 86 -0.25 1.82 -10.87
C LEU A 86 -0.94 2.97 -10.12
N ALA A 87 -0.24 4.08 -9.86
CA ALA A 87 -0.82 5.25 -9.23
C ALA A 87 -2.10 5.70 -9.98
N GLY A 88 -3.17 5.92 -9.24
CA GLY A 88 -4.48 6.31 -9.79
C GLY A 88 -5.35 5.16 -10.30
N ILE A 89 -4.88 3.90 -10.34
CA ILE A 89 -5.77 2.74 -10.54
C ILE A 89 -6.77 2.66 -9.38
N MET A 90 -8.01 2.30 -9.69
CA MET A 90 -9.08 2.10 -8.72
C MET A 90 -9.23 0.61 -8.39
N VAL A 91 -8.83 0.19 -7.19
CA VAL A 91 -9.00 -1.19 -6.70
C VAL A 91 -10.30 -1.37 -5.92
N PRO A 92 -11.01 -2.52 -5.99
CA PRO A 92 -10.66 -3.70 -6.78
C PRO A 92 -10.81 -3.48 -8.30
N CYS A 93 -9.87 -4.03 -9.07
CA CYS A 93 -9.74 -3.90 -10.53
C CYS A 93 -9.51 -5.25 -11.21
N SER A 94 -9.59 -5.29 -12.55
CA SER A 94 -9.22 -6.50 -13.28
C SER A 94 -7.70 -6.67 -13.25
N LYS A 95 -7.22 -7.91 -13.39
CA LYS A 95 -5.77 -8.15 -13.57
C LYS A 95 -5.24 -7.42 -14.81
N ASP A 96 -6.05 -7.35 -15.86
CA ASP A 96 -5.67 -6.77 -17.15
C ASP A 96 -5.48 -5.26 -17.04
N ASP A 97 -6.19 -4.57 -16.14
CA ASP A 97 -5.99 -3.15 -15.85
C ASP A 97 -4.56 -2.86 -15.36
N VAL A 98 -4.01 -3.77 -14.53
CA VAL A 98 -2.64 -3.69 -14.00
C VAL A 98 -1.62 -4.05 -15.06
N LEU A 99 -1.82 -5.19 -15.75
CA LEU A 99 -0.92 -5.64 -16.81
C LEU A 99 -0.82 -4.64 -17.96
N ALA A 100 -1.93 -4.00 -18.34
CA ALA A 100 -1.93 -2.96 -19.35
C ALA A 100 -1.09 -1.74 -18.95
N ARG A 101 -1.06 -1.38 -17.66
CA ARG A 101 -0.27 -0.25 -17.16
C ARG A 101 1.23 -0.51 -17.26
N TRP A 102 1.66 -1.72 -16.86
CA TRP A 102 3.06 -2.11 -17.02
C TRP A 102 3.46 -2.24 -18.49
N ARG A 103 2.61 -2.83 -19.34
CA ARG A 103 2.88 -2.91 -20.78
C ARG A 103 2.92 -1.55 -21.47
N ASN A 104 2.11 -0.59 -21.05
CA ASN A 104 2.15 0.76 -21.61
C ASN A 104 3.40 1.52 -21.17
N GLU A 105 3.91 1.27 -19.95
CA GLU A 105 5.12 1.90 -19.44
C GLU A 105 6.40 1.26 -20.04
N TRP A 106 6.43 -0.07 -20.20
CA TRP A 106 7.66 -0.81 -20.49
C TRP A 106 7.57 -1.86 -21.62
N GLY A 107 6.39 -2.08 -22.21
CA GLY A 107 6.18 -3.13 -23.20
C GLY A 107 6.09 -4.54 -22.59
N ALA A 108 6.38 -5.56 -23.39
CA ALA A 108 6.52 -6.94 -22.90
C ALA A 108 7.76 -7.06 -22.00
N LEU A 109 7.69 -7.90 -20.95
CA LEU A 109 8.82 -8.17 -20.07
C LEU A 109 9.79 -9.09 -20.81
N GLN A 110 10.73 -8.50 -21.53
CA GLN A 110 11.80 -9.26 -22.18
C GLN A 110 12.70 -9.89 -21.12
N SER A 111 13.00 -11.18 -21.29
CA SER A 111 13.85 -11.98 -20.40
C SER A 111 15.32 -11.56 -20.41
N ASP A 112 15.75 -10.76 -21.40
CA ASP A 112 17.12 -10.25 -21.52
C ASP A 112 17.31 -8.83 -20.94
N GLY A 113 16.24 -8.21 -20.42
CA GLY A 113 16.28 -6.89 -19.78
C GLY A 113 16.63 -5.71 -20.70
N SER A 114 16.75 -5.93 -22.02
CA SER A 114 17.39 -5.00 -22.95
C SER A 114 16.61 -3.70 -23.24
N SER A 115 15.34 -3.60 -22.82
CA SER A 115 14.45 -2.45 -23.08
C SER A 115 13.79 -1.86 -21.82
N GLN A 116 14.20 -2.31 -20.62
CA GLN A 116 13.57 -1.93 -19.36
C GLN A 116 14.49 -1.03 -18.51
N PRO A 117 13.95 -0.18 -17.60
CA PRO A 117 14.77 0.51 -16.62
C PRO A 117 15.58 -0.49 -15.78
N SER A 118 16.78 -0.10 -15.34
CA SER A 118 17.72 -0.97 -14.61
C SER A 118 17.09 -1.71 -13.43
N GLU A 119 16.18 -1.07 -12.71
CA GLU A 119 15.52 -1.68 -11.54
C GLU A 119 14.44 -2.69 -11.92
N VAL A 120 13.76 -2.53 -13.06
CA VAL A 120 12.81 -3.54 -13.55
C VAL A 120 13.57 -4.76 -14.06
N SER A 121 14.73 -4.58 -14.69
CA SER A 121 15.62 -5.69 -15.02
C SER A 121 16.10 -6.43 -13.76
N ARG A 122 16.46 -5.71 -12.68
CA ARG A 122 16.78 -6.32 -11.38
C ARG A 122 15.59 -7.05 -10.74
N LEU A 123 14.35 -6.59 -10.93
CA LEU A 123 13.18 -7.36 -10.53
C LEU A 123 13.17 -8.71 -11.24
N VAL A 124 13.32 -8.73 -12.56
CA VAL A 124 13.34 -9.97 -13.35
C VAL A 124 14.43 -10.91 -12.86
N GLU A 125 15.61 -10.39 -12.55
CA GLU A 125 16.73 -11.16 -11.96
C GLU A 125 16.41 -11.68 -10.55
N SER A 126 15.64 -10.95 -9.75
CA SER A 126 15.24 -11.33 -8.39
C SER A 126 14.04 -12.28 -8.32
N LEU A 127 13.31 -12.45 -9.42
CA LEU A 127 12.18 -13.37 -9.47
C LEU A 127 12.68 -14.81 -9.35
N PRO A 128 12.02 -15.66 -8.56
CA PRO A 128 12.20 -17.11 -8.68
C PRO A 128 12.05 -17.55 -10.14
N GLU A 129 12.89 -18.47 -10.62
CA GLU A 129 12.89 -18.92 -12.03
C GLU A 129 11.49 -19.38 -12.51
N SER A 130 10.70 -19.96 -11.61
CA SER A 130 9.34 -20.39 -11.89
C SER A 130 8.39 -19.24 -12.24
N LEU A 131 8.63 -18.04 -11.71
CA LEU A 131 7.85 -16.83 -11.96
C LEU A 131 8.40 -16.01 -13.12
N ALA A 132 9.72 -16.02 -13.34
CA ALA A 132 10.34 -15.28 -14.44
C ALA A 132 9.83 -15.73 -15.83
N ARG A 133 9.42 -16.99 -15.98
CA ARG A 133 8.85 -17.54 -17.22
C ARG A 133 7.46 -17.00 -17.59
N ASP A 134 6.76 -16.40 -16.63
CA ASP A 134 5.38 -15.95 -16.79
C ASP A 134 5.27 -14.44 -17.12
N ASP A 135 6.36 -13.76 -17.49
CA ASP A 135 6.36 -12.33 -17.88
C ASP A 135 5.74 -11.45 -16.76
N TRP A 136 4.94 -10.43 -17.10
CA TRP A 136 4.23 -9.59 -16.13
C TRP A 136 3.28 -10.36 -15.19
N PRO A 137 2.54 -11.39 -15.65
CA PRO A 137 1.81 -12.28 -14.73
C PRO A 137 2.69 -12.91 -13.64
N GLY A 138 3.95 -13.23 -13.93
CA GLY A 138 4.92 -13.73 -12.96
C GLY A 138 5.24 -12.72 -11.86
N VAL A 139 5.47 -11.46 -12.25
CA VAL A 139 5.62 -10.33 -11.31
C VAL A 139 4.39 -10.21 -10.42
N LEU A 140 3.19 -10.29 -11.00
CA LEU A 140 1.95 -10.16 -10.27
C LEU A 140 1.78 -11.27 -9.21
N LYS A 141 2.11 -12.53 -9.56
CA LYS A 141 2.16 -13.65 -8.59
C LYS A 141 3.17 -13.39 -7.48
N TYR A 142 4.33 -12.80 -7.80
CA TYR A 142 5.33 -12.48 -6.78
C TYR A 142 4.84 -11.39 -5.82
N LEU A 143 4.16 -10.35 -6.32
CA LEU A 143 3.53 -9.33 -5.48
C LEU A 143 2.48 -9.93 -4.53
N GLU A 144 1.73 -10.93 -4.99
CA GLU A 144 0.78 -11.67 -4.14
C GLU A 144 1.50 -12.43 -3.03
N GLN A 145 2.61 -13.12 -3.35
CA GLN A 145 3.43 -13.85 -2.36
C GLN A 145 4.01 -12.93 -1.29
N LEU A 146 4.43 -11.71 -1.68
CA LEU A 146 4.90 -10.68 -0.75
C LEU A 146 3.76 -10.03 0.06
N GLY A 147 2.50 -10.39 -0.17
CA GLY A 147 1.34 -9.82 0.51
C GLY A 147 0.99 -8.40 0.06
N LEU A 148 1.53 -7.92 -1.06
CA LEU A 148 1.27 -6.56 -1.57
C LEU A 148 -0.09 -6.46 -2.26
N ILE A 149 -0.61 -7.56 -2.78
CA ILE A 149 -1.92 -7.64 -3.45
C ILE A 149 -2.72 -8.83 -2.91
N THR A 150 -4.02 -8.82 -3.19
CA THR A 150 -4.98 -9.87 -2.82
C THR A 150 -5.97 -10.08 -3.95
N TRP A 151 -6.61 -11.26 -3.98
CA TRP A 151 -7.70 -11.54 -4.93
C TRP A 151 -9.03 -11.63 -4.20
N LEU A 152 -10.04 -10.98 -4.78
CA LEU A 152 -11.43 -11.18 -4.37
C LEU A 152 -11.99 -12.49 -4.95
N ARG A 153 -13.08 -12.99 -4.37
CA ARG A 153 -13.75 -14.23 -4.84
C ARG A 153 -14.19 -14.18 -6.29
N ASP A 154 -14.44 -12.97 -6.82
CA ASP A 154 -14.84 -12.74 -8.21
C ASP A 154 -13.63 -12.52 -9.16
N GLY A 155 -12.41 -12.78 -8.68
CA GLY A 155 -11.19 -12.70 -9.48
C GLY A 155 -10.62 -11.29 -9.65
N ARG A 156 -11.20 -10.27 -9.01
CA ARG A 156 -10.64 -8.91 -9.05
C ARG A 156 -9.43 -8.79 -8.13
N LEU A 157 -8.39 -8.12 -8.62
CA LEU A 157 -7.22 -7.73 -7.84
C LEU A 157 -7.58 -6.59 -6.91
N ASN A 158 -7.21 -6.72 -5.64
CA ASN A 158 -7.32 -5.71 -4.62
C ASN A 158 -5.96 -5.48 -3.93
N MET A 159 -5.80 -4.33 -3.28
CA MET A 159 -4.59 -4.00 -2.53
C MET A 159 -4.95 -3.68 -1.07
N PRO A 160 -4.23 -4.24 -0.08
CA PRO A 160 -4.40 -3.87 1.32
C PRO A 160 -4.23 -2.37 1.53
N ASP A 161 -4.98 -1.80 2.48
CA ASP A 161 -4.93 -0.36 2.73
C ASP A 161 -3.52 0.11 3.14
N LEU A 162 -2.74 -0.79 3.78
CA LEU A 162 -1.33 -0.62 4.10
C LEU A 162 -0.48 -0.16 2.91
N PHE A 163 -0.72 -0.70 1.71
CA PHE A 163 0.06 -0.39 0.50
C PHE A 163 -0.69 0.56 -0.42
N ARG A 164 -2.01 0.42 -0.50
CA ARG A 164 -2.87 1.15 -1.43
C ARG A 164 -2.72 2.66 -1.28
N VAL A 165 -2.68 3.15 -0.04
CA VAL A 165 -2.58 4.60 0.23
C VAL A 165 -1.20 5.13 -0.15
N GLY A 166 -0.13 4.44 0.27
CA GLY A 166 1.24 4.88 -0.01
C GLY A 166 1.59 4.88 -1.50
N PHE A 167 1.10 3.89 -2.26
CA PHE A 167 1.27 3.84 -3.72
C PHE A 167 0.22 4.65 -4.50
N ARG A 168 -0.66 5.39 -3.81
CA ARG A 168 -1.67 6.30 -4.41
C ARG A 168 -2.69 5.59 -5.30
N LEU A 169 -3.06 4.37 -4.94
CA LEU A 169 -4.18 3.66 -5.56
C LEU A 169 -5.50 4.14 -4.95
N GLY A 170 -6.50 4.36 -5.80
CA GLY A 170 -7.85 4.70 -5.38
C GLY A 170 -8.66 3.46 -4.99
N ARG A 171 -9.80 3.67 -4.34
CA ARG A 171 -10.72 2.59 -3.95
C ARG A 171 -12.05 2.71 -4.70
N ARG A 172 -12.38 1.72 -5.53
CA ARG A 172 -13.66 1.66 -6.26
C ARG A 172 -14.79 1.40 -5.27
N GLY A 173 -15.82 2.25 -5.29
CA GLY A 173 -16.93 2.19 -4.34
C GLY A 173 -16.62 2.72 -2.93
N GLY A 174 -15.43 3.31 -2.71
CA GLY A 174 -15.13 4.07 -1.49
C GLY A 174 -15.66 5.50 -1.59
N ILE A 175 -16.14 6.05 -0.46
CA ILE A 175 -16.44 7.49 -0.38
C ILE A 175 -15.12 8.23 -0.66
N LYS A 176 -15.07 9.08 -1.69
CA LYS A 176 -13.91 9.93 -1.97
C LYS A 176 -13.51 10.66 -0.68
N PRO A 177 -12.26 10.58 -0.21
CA PRO A 177 -11.79 11.48 0.83
C PRO A 177 -12.06 12.91 0.37
N ALA A 178 -12.70 13.72 1.22
CA ALA A 178 -12.92 15.12 0.90
C ALA A 178 -11.55 15.75 0.59
N LEU A 179 -11.40 16.30 -0.61
CA LEU A 179 -10.23 17.09 -0.98
C LEU A 179 -10.08 18.18 0.08
N ARG A 180 -8.96 18.19 0.81
CA ARG A 180 -8.59 19.34 1.64
C ARG A 180 -8.34 20.49 0.67
N HIS A 181 -9.28 21.43 0.59
CA HIS A 181 -8.96 22.76 0.09
C HIS A 181 -7.86 23.32 0.98
N SER A 182 -6.67 23.51 0.41
CA SER A 182 -5.69 24.44 0.94
C SER A 182 -6.41 25.77 1.13
N ARG A 183 -6.70 26.14 2.38
CA ARG A 183 -7.08 27.51 2.68
C ARG A 183 -5.80 28.34 2.55
N SER A 184 -5.68 29.00 1.41
CA SER A 184 -4.84 30.19 1.29
C SER A 184 -5.62 31.34 1.90
N ALA A 185 -5.18 31.79 3.07
CA ALA A 185 -5.27 33.15 3.62
C ALA A 185 -4.67 33.11 5.03
#